data_AF-A0A1Z9GXZ5-F1
#
_entry.id   AF-A0A1Z9GXZ5-F1
#
_cell.length_a   1.000
_cell.length_b   1.000
_cell.length_c   1.000
_cell.angle_alpha   90.00
_cell.angle_beta   90.00
_cell.angle_gamma   90.00
#
_symmetry.space_group_name_H-M   'P 1'
#
loop_
_entity.id
_entity.type
_entity.pdbx_description
1 polymer ?
#
loop_
_entity_poly.entity_id
_entity_poly.type
_entity_poly.pdbx_seq_one_letter_code
_entity_poly.pdbx_strand_id
1 'polypeptide(L)'
;MIKQIKDAIHHLKVETGWSYWYHLWHSIVNSSRLIVIAFKSVVHGLIPSVWKADAPKAVIRMYHEIMRIEHIKKMDKLRELPKDERYTNKDIDPVE
;
A
#
# COMPACT_ATOMS: atom_id res chain seq x y z
N MET A 1 -6.50 16.60 -22.15
CA MET A 1 -7.38 17.21 -21.13
C MET A 1 -8.67 16.40 -20.90
N ILE A 2 -9.53 16.17 -21.90
CA ILE A 2 -10.79 15.42 -21.70
C ILE A 2 -10.54 13.95 -21.27
N LYS A 3 -9.54 13.28 -21.83
CA LYS A 3 -9.18 11.89 -21.46
C LYS A 3 -8.74 11.78 -20.00
N GLN A 4 -7.80 12.62 -19.56
CA GLN A 4 -7.29 12.62 -18.17
C GLN A 4 -8.39 12.84 -17.13
N ILE A 5 -9.36 13.71 -17.43
CA ILE A 5 -10.51 13.93 -16.55
C ILE A 5 -11.41 12.68 -16.50
N LYS A 6 -11.66 12.04 -17.65
CA LYS A 6 -12.41 10.77 -17.70
C LYS A 6 -11.71 9.66 -16.92
N ASP A 7 -10.40 9.53 -17.08
CA ASP A 7 -9.58 8.53 -16.40
C ASP A 7 -9.59 8.79 -14.87
N ALA A 8 -9.45 10.05 -14.44
CA ALA A 8 -9.55 10.41 -13.02
C ALA A 8 -10.93 10.11 -12.42
N ILE A 9 -12.01 10.39 -13.18
CA ILE A 9 -13.37 10.05 -12.76
C ILE A 9 -13.56 8.52 -12.68
N HIS A 10 -13.03 7.78 -13.64
CA HIS A 10 -13.06 6.31 -13.65
C HIS A 10 -12.34 5.75 -12.42
N HIS A 11 -11.13 6.23 -12.13
CA HIS A 11 -10.35 5.84 -10.96
C HIS A 11 -11.11 6.06 -9.63
N LEU A 12 -11.72 7.24 -9.49
CA LEU A 12 -12.49 7.56 -8.28
C LEU A 12 -13.77 6.73 -8.16
N LYS A 13 -14.55 6.61 -9.24
CA LYS A 13 -15.89 6.00 -9.18
C LYS A 13 -15.88 4.48 -9.32
N VAL A 14 -15.02 3.93 -10.16
CA VAL A 14 -15.05 2.53 -10.58
C VAL A 14 -13.98 1.71 -9.87
N GLU A 15 -12.75 2.19 -9.82
CA GLU A 15 -11.63 1.44 -9.22
C GLU A 15 -11.67 1.52 -7.69
N THR A 16 -11.85 2.72 -7.13
CA THR A 16 -11.84 2.91 -5.68
C THR A 16 -13.24 2.97 -5.06
N GLY A 17 -14.23 3.46 -5.81
CA GLY A 17 -15.58 3.71 -5.30
C GLY A 17 -15.64 4.85 -4.29
N TRP A 18 -14.69 5.78 -4.34
CA TRP A 18 -14.50 6.82 -3.34
C TRP A 18 -14.86 8.22 -3.85
N SER A 19 -15.27 9.10 -2.92
CA SER A 19 -15.33 10.52 -3.21
C SER A 19 -13.92 11.11 -3.31
N TYR A 20 -13.76 12.19 -4.09
CA TYR A 20 -12.47 12.86 -4.25
C TYR A 20 -11.83 13.24 -2.90
N TRP A 21 -12.61 13.82 -1.98
CA TRP A 21 -12.12 14.25 -0.68
C TRP A 21 -11.68 13.07 0.19
N TYR A 22 -12.44 11.98 0.19
CA TYR A 22 -12.04 10.78 0.92
C TYR A 22 -10.77 10.16 0.33
N HIS A 23 -10.67 10.11 -1.00
CA HIS A 23 -9.48 9.60 -1.70
C HIS A 23 -8.23 10.43 -1.40
N LEU A 24 -8.36 11.77 -1.46
CA LEU A 24 -7.27 12.69 -1.11
C LEU A 24 -6.86 12.54 0.35
N TRP A 25 -7.82 12.53 1.27
CA TRP A 25 -7.57 12.34 2.70
C TRP A 25 -6.85 11.02 2.98
N HIS A 26 -7.34 9.91 2.41
CA HIS A 26 -6.72 8.59 2.54
C HIS A 26 -5.27 8.58 2.05
N SER A 27 -5.00 9.21 0.90
CA SER A 27 -3.65 9.35 0.35
C SER A 27 -2.72 10.15 1.28
N ILE A 28 -3.20 11.27 1.82
CA ILE A 28 -2.45 12.10 2.78
C ILE A 28 -2.13 11.29 4.04
N VAL A 29 -3.13 10.61 4.63
CA VAL A 29 -2.94 9.79 5.84
C VAL A 29 -1.91 8.69 5.63
N ASN A 30 -2.00 7.94 4.52
CA ASN A 30 -1.03 6.89 4.22
C ASN A 30 0.37 7.43 3.97
N SER A 31 0.49 8.57 3.28
CA SER A 31 1.77 9.23 3.04
C SER A 31 2.40 9.70 4.35
N SER A 32 1.63 10.33 5.25
CA SER A 32 2.12 10.73 6.57
C SER A 32 2.56 9.52 7.41
N ARG A 33 1.82 8.40 7.35
CA ARG A 33 2.20 7.15 8.04
C ARG A 33 3.51 6.59 7.50
N LEU A 34 3.70 6.57 6.19
CA LEU A 34 4.95 6.14 5.55
C LEU A 34 6.14 6.99 6.02
N ILE A 35 5.98 8.31 6.12
CA ILE A 35 7.02 9.21 6.62
C ILE A 35 7.40 8.84 8.07
N VAL A 36 6.42 8.58 8.93
CA VAL A 36 6.66 8.16 10.33
C VAL A 36 7.35 6.79 10.38
N ILE A 37 6.93 5.84 9.55
CA ILE A 37 7.54 4.51 9.46
C ILE A 37 9.00 4.63 9.03
N ALA A 38 9.27 5.40 7.98
CA ALA A 38 10.63 5.63 7.47
C ALA A 38 11.51 6.26 8.55
N PHE A 39 11.03 7.30 9.22
CA PHE A 39 11.73 7.94 10.33
C PHE A 39 12.05 6.95 11.46
N LYS A 40 11.06 6.16 11.91
CA LYS A 40 11.27 5.14 12.94
C LYS A 40 12.30 4.09 12.50
N SER A 41 12.26 3.68 11.23
CA SER A 41 13.21 2.71 10.67
C SER A 41 14.64 3.26 10.68
N VAL A 42 14.84 4.52 10.30
CA VAL A 42 16.16 5.16 10.33
C VAL A 42 16.69 5.24 11.76
N VAL A 43 15.87 5.71 12.71
CA VAL A 43 16.28 5.78 14.12
C VAL A 43 16.59 4.40 14.69
N HIS A 44 15.79 3.37 14.39
CA HIS A 44 16.08 2.01 14.80
C HIS A 44 17.40 1.48 14.20
N GLY A 45 17.69 1.82 12.95
CA GLY A 45 18.96 1.47 12.30
C GLY A 45 20.18 2.11 12.97
N LEU A 46 20.03 3.34 13.47
CA LEU A 46 21.09 4.05 14.21
C LEU A 46 21.17 3.62 15.69
N ILE A 47 20.02 3.33 16.30
CA ILE A 47 19.88 2.98 17.71
C ILE A 47 18.97 1.73 17.82
N PRO A 48 19.54 0.51 17.76
CA PRO A 48 18.76 -0.73 17.68
C PRO A 48 17.83 -1.02 18.87
N SER A 49 18.07 -0.39 20.03
CA SER A 49 17.21 -0.53 21.21
C SER A 49 15.90 0.26 21.09
N VAL A 50 15.83 1.27 20.22
CA VAL A 50 14.66 2.13 20.05
C VAL A 50 13.75 1.56 18.95
N TRP A 51 12.44 1.54 19.20
CA TRP A 51 11.40 1.14 18.23
C TRP A 51 11.64 -0.21 17.54
N LYS A 52 12.08 -1.20 18.34
CA LYS A 52 12.38 -2.56 17.88
C LYS A 52 11.20 -3.18 17.14
N ALA A 53 11.39 -3.39 15.84
CA ALA A 53 10.40 -3.94 14.92
C ALA A 53 9.10 -3.11 14.74
N ASP A 54 9.05 -1.86 15.19
CA ASP A 54 7.88 -0.99 14.98
C ASP A 54 7.64 -0.72 13.50
N ALA A 55 8.70 -0.33 12.78
CA ALA A 55 8.62 -0.02 11.35
C ALA A 55 8.07 -1.20 10.52
N PRO A 56 8.62 -2.42 10.57
CA PRO A 56 8.07 -3.54 9.80
C PRO A 56 6.65 -3.90 10.21
N LYS A 57 6.31 -3.87 11.51
CA LYS A 57 4.93 -4.11 11.97
C LYS A 57 3.95 -3.08 11.39
N ALA A 58 4.36 -1.81 11.32
CA ALA A 58 3.54 -0.75 10.78
C ALA A 58 3.36 -0.87 9.26
N VAL A 59 4.40 -1.25 8.52
CA VAL A 59 4.31 -1.57 7.08
C VAL A 59 3.31 -2.70 6.84
N ILE A 60 3.44 -3.82 7.58
CA ILE A 60 2.54 -4.98 7.45
C ILE A 60 1.09 -4.59 7.74
N ARG A 61 0.85 -3.78 8.79
CA ARG A 61 -0.49 -3.32 9.11
C ARG A 61 -1.07 -2.45 7.99
N MET A 62 -0.28 -1.50 7.49
CA MET A 62 -0.70 -0.62 6.41
C MET A 62 -0.98 -1.38 5.12
N TYR A 63 -0.15 -2.37 4.77
CA TYR A 63 -0.41 -3.28 3.65
C TYR A 63 -1.78 -3.97 3.82
N HIS A 64 -2.04 -4.60 4.97
CA HIS A 64 -3.34 -5.26 5.19
C HIS A 64 -4.55 -4.32 5.14
N GLU A 65 -4.38 -3.06 5.55
CA GLU A 65 -5.44 -2.05 5.43
C GLU A 65 -5.70 -1.66 3.97
N ILE A 66 -4.64 -1.40 3.19
CA ILE A 66 -4.73 -1.08 1.76
C ILE A 66 -5.35 -2.25 0.97
N MET A 67 -4.99 -3.49 1.31
CA MET A 67 -5.51 -4.71 0.68
C MET A 67 -7.00 -4.97 0.93
N ARG A 68 -7.68 -4.14 1.74
CA ARG A 68 -9.14 -4.16 1.85
C ARG A 68 -9.82 -3.50 0.65
N ILE A 69 -9.09 -2.72 -0.14
CA ILE A 69 -9.58 -2.08 -1.37
C ILE A 69 -9.60 -3.15 -2.46
N GLU A 70 -10.77 -3.43 -3.03
CA GLU A 70 -10.96 -4.52 -3.99
C GLU A 70 -10.06 -4.37 -5.24
N HIS A 71 -9.96 -3.16 -5.78
CA HIS A 71 -9.09 -2.90 -6.93
C HIS A 71 -7.63 -3.20 -6.64
N ILE A 72 -7.09 -2.72 -5.52
CA ILE A 72 -5.69 -3.02 -5.13
C ILE A 72 -5.51 -4.51 -4.88
N LYS A 73 -6.50 -5.17 -4.27
CA LYS A 73 -6.47 -6.62 -4.06
C LYS A 73 -6.40 -7.42 -5.36
N LYS A 74 -7.01 -6.92 -6.44
CA LYS A 74 -6.97 -7.55 -7.78
C LYS A 74 -5.63 -7.33 -8.49
N MET A 75 -4.86 -6.32 -8.11
CA MET A 75 -3.52 -6.06 -8.67
C MET A 75 -2.44 -7.00 -8.10
N ASP A 76 -2.68 -7.61 -6.93
CA ASP A 76 -1.70 -8.46 -6.24
C ASP A 76 -1.79 -9.92 -6.72
N LYS A 77 -1.01 -10.25 -7.77
CA LYS A 77 -0.96 -11.58 -8.38
C LYS A 77 -0.46 -12.66 -7.42
N LEU A 78 0.35 -12.29 -6.42
CA LEU A 78 0.85 -13.26 -5.44
C LEU A 78 -0.28 -13.89 -4.63
N ARG A 79 -1.46 -13.29 -4.58
CA ARG A 79 -2.62 -13.85 -3.89
C ARG A 79 -3.22 -15.07 -4.58
N GLU A 80 -2.99 -15.21 -5.88
CA GLU A 80 -3.41 -16.38 -6.66
C GLU A 80 -2.59 -17.62 -6.28
N LEU A 81 -1.39 -17.41 -5.73
CA LEU A 81 -0.49 -18.48 -5.31
C LEU A 81 -0.79 -18.98 -3.88
N PRO A 82 -0.51 -20.26 -3.60
CA PRO A 82 -0.42 -20.80 -2.25
C PRO A 82 0.50 -19.95 -1.36
N LYS A 83 0.16 -19.83 -0.06
CA LYS A 83 0.82 -18.89 0.86
C LYS A 83 2.33 -19.12 0.96
N ASP A 84 2.74 -20.38 0.91
CA ASP A 84 4.11 -20.87 0.95
C ASP A 84 4.90 -20.61 -0.33
N GLU A 85 4.23 -20.34 -1.46
CA GLU A 85 4.86 -20.09 -2.75
C GLU A 85 4.96 -18.59 -3.11
N ARG A 86 4.24 -17.72 -2.39
CA ARG A 86 4.12 -16.28 -2.73
C ARG A 86 5.43 -15.51 -2.82
N TYR A 87 6.47 -15.97 -2.12
CA TYR A 87 7.74 -15.26 -2.01
C TYR A 87 8.95 -16.14 -2.34
N THR A 88 8.71 -17.30 -2.94
CA THR A 88 9.78 -18.26 -3.31
C THR A 88 10.16 -18.16 -4.79
N ASN A 89 9.21 -17.80 -5.65
CA ASN A 89 9.42 -17.69 -7.09
C ASN A 89 9.86 -16.26 -7.47
N LYS A 90 11.07 -16.10 -8.02
CA LYS A 90 11.66 -14.80 -8.38
C LYS A 90 11.21 -14.28 -9.75
N ASP A 91 10.56 -15.12 -10.55
CA ASP A 91 10.21 -14.80 -11.93
C ASP A 91 8.80 -14.20 -12.07
N ILE A 92 8.08 -14.01 -10.96
CA ILE A 92 6.73 -13.45 -10.94
C ILE A 92 6.82 -11.98 -10.55
N ASP A 93 6.43 -11.09 -11.45
CA ASP A 93 6.15 -9.69 -11.08
C ASP A 93 4.90 -9.68 -10.19
N PRO A 94 5.01 -9.27 -8.91
CA PRO A 94 3.89 -9.31 -7.98
C PRO A 94 2.74 -8.35 -8.36
N VAL A 95 2.96 -7.42 -9.28
CA VAL A 95 2.00 -6.37 -9.66
C VAL A 95 1.94 -6.26 -11.20
N GLU A 96 0.75 -5.95 -11.74
CA GLU A 96 0.57 -5.51 -13.13
C GLU A 96 0.18 -4.03 -13.18
#